data_AF-A0A8X6STF1-F1
#
_entry.id   AF-A0A8X6STF1-F1
#
_cell.length_a   1.000
_cell.length_b   1.000
_cell.length_c   1.000
_cell.angle_alpha   90.00
_cell.angle_beta   90.00
_cell.angle_gamma   90.00
#
_symmetry.space_group_name_H-M   'P 1'
#
loop_
_entity.id
_entity.type
_entity.pdbx_description
1 polymer ?
#
loop_
_entity_poly.entity_id
_entity_poly.type
_entity_poly.pdbx_seq_one_letter_code
_entity_poly.pdbx_strand_id
1 'polypeptide(L)'
;MNARNASGNTPLHVCAVNDQESCARVLLFRGADKNALNFANQNPYQVAVIAGNLSLGELIRNHNAEDVDDAFILPSAESFGILEISVASLL
;
A
#
# COMPACT_ATOMS: atom_id res chain seq x y z
N MET A 1 3.37 -0.08 -9.84
CA MET A 1 4.58 -0.94 -9.69
C MET A 1 4.34 -2.20 -10.51
N ASN A 2 4.76 -2.23 -11.78
CA ASN A 2 4.26 -3.21 -12.77
C ASN A 2 5.24 -4.36 -13.07
N ALA A 3 6.25 -4.56 -12.22
CA ALA A 3 7.18 -5.66 -12.38
C ALA A 3 6.46 -7.00 -12.24
N ARG A 4 6.78 -7.96 -13.11
CA ARG A 4 6.25 -9.33 -13.08
C ARG A 4 7.42 -10.30 -13.21
N ASN A 5 7.37 -11.41 -12.48
CA ASN A 5 8.33 -12.51 -12.65
C ASN A 5 7.92 -13.44 -13.82
N ALA A 6 8.65 -14.55 -14.01
CA ALA A 6 8.39 -15.51 -15.08
C ALA A 6 7.00 -16.18 -15.04
N SER A 7 6.31 -16.16 -13.89
CA SER A 7 4.95 -16.68 -13.71
C SER A 7 3.87 -15.60 -13.84
N GLY A 8 4.25 -14.36 -14.17
CA GLY A 8 3.35 -13.21 -14.19
C GLY A 8 3.04 -12.65 -12.80
N ASN A 9 3.68 -13.15 -11.74
CA ASN A 9 3.44 -12.68 -10.38
C ASN A 9 4.01 -11.27 -10.19
N THR A 10 3.17 -10.36 -9.73
CA THR A 10 3.59 -9.05 -9.21
C THR A 10 4.26 -9.20 -7.83
N PRO A 11 4.97 -8.18 -7.30
CA PRO A 11 5.50 -8.22 -5.95
C PRO A 11 4.46 -8.59 -4.89
N LEU A 12 3.20 -8.13 -5.07
CA LEU A 12 2.11 -8.43 -4.14
C LEU A 12 1.71 -9.92 -4.15
N HIS A 13 1.79 -10.61 -5.29
CA HIS A 13 1.63 -12.07 -5.34
C HIS A 13 2.74 -12.79 -4.57
N VAL A 14 3.99 -12.31 -4.69
CA VAL A 14 5.12 -12.91 -3.97
C VAL A 14 4.95 -12.76 -2.46
N CYS A 15 4.51 -11.58 -1.99
CA CYS A 15 4.19 -11.39 -0.58
C CYS A 15 3.06 -12.31 -0.12
N ALA A 16 2.01 -12.46 -0.94
CA ALA A 16 0.87 -13.34 -0.66
C ALA A 16 1.26 -14.81 -0.45
N VAL A 17 2.18 -15.36 -1.26
CA VAL A 17 2.68 -16.74 -1.10
C VAL A 17 3.53 -16.90 0.16
N ASN A 18 4.36 -15.91 0.48
CA ASN A 18 5.38 -16.00 1.54
C ASN A 18 4.92 -15.43 2.90
N ASP A 19 3.63 -15.16 3.06
CA ASP A 19 3.04 -14.54 4.26
C ASP A 19 3.74 -13.24 4.72
N GLN A 20 4.17 -12.41 3.76
CA GLN A 20 4.93 -11.18 4.06
C GLN A 20 4.01 -9.98 4.25
N GLU A 21 3.38 -9.89 5.41
CA GLU A 21 2.42 -8.82 5.73
C GLU A 21 3.02 -7.41 5.58
N SER A 22 4.17 -7.14 6.20
CA SER A 22 4.78 -5.80 6.17
C SER A 22 5.10 -5.34 4.76
N CYS A 23 5.58 -6.25 3.91
CA CYS A 23 5.84 -5.96 2.51
C CYS A 23 4.55 -5.71 1.73
N ALA A 24 3.51 -6.52 1.96
CA ALA A 24 2.20 -6.33 1.33
C ALA A 24 1.60 -4.96 1.68
N ARG A 25 1.65 -4.53 2.95
CA ARG A 25 1.18 -3.20 3.40
C ARG A 25 1.91 -2.08 2.68
N VAL A 26 3.24 -2.13 2.60
CA VAL A 26 4.03 -1.11 1.88
C VAL A 26 3.66 -1.08 0.39
N LEU A 27 3.50 -2.23 -0.24
CA LEU A 27 3.13 -2.32 -1.66
C LEU A 27 1.74 -1.74 -1.90
N LEU A 28 0.75 -2.10 -1.08
CA LEU A 28 -0.61 -1.60 -1.17
C LEU A 28 -0.67 -0.08 -0.92
N PHE A 29 0.07 0.42 0.07
CA PHE A 29 0.22 1.85 0.33
C PHE A 29 0.80 2.61 -0.88
N ARG A 30 1.75 2.00 -1.59
CA ARG A 30 2.35 2.56 -2.82
C ARG A 30 1.47 2.39 -4.06
N GLY A 31 0.22 1.98 -3.91
CA GLY A 31 -0.73 1.80 -5.01
C GLY A 31 -0.46 0.55 -5.86
N ALA A 32 0.05 -0.53 -5.26
CA ALA A 32 0.10 -1.82 -5.95
C ALA A 32 -1.32 -2.30 -6.30
N ASP A 33 -1.48 -2.79 -7.52
CA ASP A 33 -2.76 -3.34 -7.99
C ASP A 33 -3.04 -4.69 -7.32
N LYS A 34 -3.99 -4.69 -6.37
CA LYS A 34 -4.48 -5.87 -5.67
C LYS A 34 -5.31 -6.82 -6.53
N ASN A 35 -5.73 -6.39 -7.73
CA ASN A 35 -6.52 -7.18 -8.67
C ASN A 35 -5.68 -7.70 -9.86
N ALA A 36 -4.39 -7.38 -9.91
CA ALA A 36 -3.51 -7.83 -10.99
C ALA A 36 -3.53 -9.35 -11.10
N LEU A 37 -3.66 -9.88 -12.32
CA LEU A 37 -3.65 -11.32 -12.57
C LEU A 37 -2.26 -11.81 -12.98
N ASN A 38 -1.87 -12.97 -12.46
CA ASN A 38 -0.73 -13.74 -12.94
C ASN A 38 -1.12 -14.64 -14.15
N PHE A 39 -0.18 -15.42 -14.67
CA PHE A 39 -0.45 -16.30 -15.83
C PHE A 39 -1.36 -17.49 -15.52
N ALA A 40 -1.60 -17.79 -14.24
CA ALA A 40 -2.60 -18.76 -13.80
C ALA A 40 -4.01 -18.12 -13.63
N ASN A 41 -4.20 -16.86 -14.05
CA ASN A 41 -5.42 -16.07 -13.83
C ASN A 41 -5.78 -15.92 -12.35
N GLN A 42 -4.78 -15.86 -11.48
CA GLN A 42 -4.96 -15.65 -10.06
C GLN A 42 -4.54 -14.23 -9.68
N ASN A 43 -5.29 -13.61 -8.79
CA ASN A 43 -4.90 -12.37 -8.13
C ASN A 43 -4.12 -12.66 -6.82
N PRO A 44 -3.46 -11.65 -6.21
CA PRO A 44 -2.69 -11.85 -4.98
C PRO A 44 -3.51 -12.44 -3.82
N TYR A 45 -4.78 -12.06 -3.67
CA TYR A 45 -5.66 -12.64 -2.65
C TYR A 45 -5.87 -14.14 -2.85
N GLN A 46 -6.20 -14.57 -4.07
CA GLN A 46 -6.40 -15.99 -4.39
C GLN A 46 -5.12 -16.80 -4.15
N VAL A 47 -3.97 -16.22 -4.50
CA VAL A 47 -2.67 -16.85 -4.22
C VAL A 47 -2.42 -17.00 -2.71
N ALA A 48 -2.76 -16.00 -1.90
CA ALA A 48 -2.67 -16.10 -0.43
C ALA A 48 -3.56 -17.22 0.11
N VAL A 49 -4.81 -17.32 -0.37
CA VAL A 49 -5.77 -18.36 0.03
C VAL A 49 -5.26 -19.75 -0.32
N ILE A 50 -4.70 -19.94 -1.52
CA ILE A 50 -4.13 -21.22 -1.97
C ILE A 50 -2.92 -21.61 -1.12
N ALA A 51 -2.10 -20.63 -0.71
CA ALA A 51 -0.96 -20.85 0.17
C ALA A 51 -1.34 -21.09 1.65
N GLY A 52 -2.61 -20.86 2.03
CA GLY A 52 -3.09 -20.97 3.42
C GLY A 52 -2.93 -19.68 4.25
N ASN A 53 -2.47 -18.59 3.64
CA ASN A 53 -2.20 -17.31 4.30
C ASN A 53 -3.47 -16.43 4.35
N LEU A 54 -4.51 -16.93 5.03
CA LEU A 54 -5.84 -16.32 5.02
C LEU A 54 -5.84 -14.91 5.62
N SER A 55 -5.11 -14.68 6.72
CA SER A 55 -5.03 -13.36 7.36
C SER A 55 -4.44 -12.30 6.42
N LEU A 56 -3.37 -12.65 5.70
CA LEU A 56 -2.78 -11.77 4.69
C LEU A 56 -3.70 -11.59 3.48
N GLY A 57 -4.39 -12.65 3.05
CA GLY A 57 -5.39 -12.58 2.00
C GLY A 57 -6.47 -11.54 2.34
N GLU A 58 -7.06 -11.63 3.53
CA GLU A 58 -8.08 -10.69 3.99
C GLU A 58 -7.56 -9.25 4.04
N LEU A 59 -6.31 -9.04 4.49
CA LEU A 59 -5.67 -7.74 4.44
C LEU A 59 -5.59 -7.20 3.01
N ILE A 60 -5.11 -7.99 2.06
CA ILE A 60 -4.98 -7.58 0.66
C ILE A 60 -6.36 -7.26 0.06
N ARG A 61 -7.35 -8.10 0.33
CA ARG A 61 -8.72 -7.97 -0.19
C ARG A 61 -9.39 -6.70 0.33
N ASN A 62 -9.31 -6.48 1.63
CA ASN A 62 -10.02 -5.43 2.33
C ASN A 62 -9.26 -4.09 2.33
N HIS A 63 -7.99 -4.05 1.93
CA HIS A 63 -7.23 -2.81 1.84
C HIS A 63 -7.91 -1.80 0.90
N ASN A 64 -8.43 -0.70 1.44
CA ASN A 64 -8.83 0.46 0.65
C ASN A 64 -7.67 1.45 0.57
N ALA A 65 -7.47 2.07 -0.59
CA ALA A 65 -6.40 3.07 -0.76
C ALA A 65 -6.66 4.35 0.05
N GLU A 66 -7.89 4.51 0.56
CA GLU A 66 -8.36 5.63 1.37
C GLU A 66 -8.24 5.36 2.88
N ASP A 67 -7.99 4.12 3.30
CA ASP A 67 -7.87 3.74 4.73
C ASP A 67 -6.49 4.06 5.33
N VAL A 68 -5.67 4.82 4.62
CA VAL A 68 -4.44 5.34 5.21
C VAL A 68 -4.79 6.50 6.13
N ASP A 69 -4.91 6.16 7.42
CA ASP A 69 -4.81 7.12 8.50
C ASP A 69 -3.67 8.12 8.18
N ASP A 70 -4.03 9.41 8.13
CA ASP A 70 -3.13 10.55 7.94
C ASP A 70 -1.91 10.53 8.91
N ALA A 71 -1.94 9.67 9.93
CA ALA A 71 -0.87 9.43 10.88
C ALA A 71 0.45 8.88 10.29
N PHE A 72 0.45 8.32 9.06
CA PHE A 72 1.68 7.91 8.37
C PHE A 72 2.16 8.92 7.31
N ILE A 73 1.40 9.99 7.05
CA ILE A 73 1.93 11.16 6.36
C ILE A 73 2.91 11.81 7.33
N LEU A 74 4.19 11.45 7.21
CA LEU A 74 5.25 12.34 7.64
C LEU A 74 4.91 13.73 7.09
N PRO A 75 4.90 14.80 7.89
CA PRO A 75 4.72 16.15 7.39
C PRO A 75 5.89 16.43 6.45
N SER A 76 5.65 16.20 5.17
CA SER A 76 6.57 16.44 4.08
C SER A 76 6.65 17.95 3.89
N ALA A 77 7.58 18.56 4.63
CA ALA A 77 8.41 19.64 4.16
C ALA A 77 7.73 20.95 3.70
N GLU A 78 6.66 21.40 4.36
CA GLU A 78 6.33 22.83 4.36
C GLU A 78 6.08 23.36 5.79
N SER A 79 6.83 24.42 6.12
CA SER A 79 6.65 25.31 7.28
C SER A 79 7.18 24.88 8.65
N PHE A 80 8.48 24.57 8.75
CA PHE A 80 9.25 25.11 9.89
C PHE A 80 9.73 26.52 9.53
N GLY A 81 9.09 27.54 10.12
CA GLY A 81 9.63 28.90 10.23
C GLY A 81 9.15 29.91 9.20
N ILE A 82 8.10 30.66 9.53
CA ILE A 82 8.23 32.08 9.89
C ILE A 82 7.07 32.47 10.83
N LEU A 83 7.43 32.94 12.02
CA LEU A 83 6.58 33.81 12.81
C LEU A 83 6.59 35.18 12.14
N GLU A 84 5.58 35.51 11.33
CA GLU A 84 5.22 36.92 11.15
C GLU A 84 3.77 37.11 11.60
N ILE A 85 3.70 37.67 12.80
CA ILE A 85 2.52 38.26 13.41
C ILE A 85 2.06 39.37 12.45
N SER A 86 0.91 39.18 11.80
CA SER A 86 0.25 40.26 11.07
C SER A 86 -0.19 41.34 12.06
N VAL A 87 0.66 42.36 12.27
CA VAL A 87 0.25 43.65 12.81
C VAL A 87 -0.34 44.49 11.68
N ALA A 88 -1.55 44.11 11.25
CA ALA A 88 -2.39 44.95 10.41
C ALA A 88 -3.70 45.26 11.15
N SER A 89 -3.57 45.95 12.29
CA SER A 89 -4.64 46.69 12.97
C SER A 89 -4.02 47.63 14.01
N LEU A 90 -3.50 48.78 13.56
CA LEU A 90 -3.63 50.12 14.18
C LEU A 90 -2.57 51.07 13.57
N LEU A 91 -3.02 51.84 12.57
CA LEU A 91 -2.83 53.30 12.35
C LEU A 91 -3.05 53.61 10.87
#